data_AF-A0A965U6E5-F1
#
_entry.id   AF-A0A965U6E5-F1
#
_cell.length_a   1.000
_cell.length_b   1.000
_cell.length_c   1.000
_cell.angle_alpha   90.00
_cell.angle_beta   90.00
_cell.angle_gamma   90.00
#
_symmetry.space_group_name_H-M   'P 1'
#
loop_
_entity.id
_entity.type
_entity.pdbx_description
1 polymer ?
#
loop_
_entity_poly.entity_id
_entity_poly.type
_entity_poly.pdbx_seq_one_letter_code
_entity_poly.pdbx_strand_id
1 'polypeptide(L)' 'MKNQLLDIQAYDGEGIGGATAYGDWQVLLLNYLPRLAPDQISDMQRHTQTDEIFLLLTGHAILFTAEGDSAPCGRLYAT' A
#
# COMPACT_ATOMS: atom_id res chain seq x y z
N MET A 1 -32.70 10.47 10.72
CA MET A 1 -31.62 9.46 10.52
C MET A 1 -31.34 9.40 9.03
N LYS A 2 -30.08 9.57 8.60
CA LYS A 2 -29.71 9.39 7.19
C LYS A 2 -29.60 7.89 6.91
N ASN A 3 -30.45 7.39 6.02
CA ASN A 3 -30.56 5.99 5.61
C ASN A 3 -29.47 5.63 4.59
N GLN A 4 -28.19 5.79 4.95
CA GLN A 4 -27.08 5.53 4.03
C GLN A 4 -26.56 4.10 4.26
N LEU A 5 -26.96 3.19 3.36
CA LEU A 5 -26.57 1.76 3.40
C LEU A 5 -25.23 1.48 2.73
N LEU A 6 -24.73 2.41 1.92
CA LEU A 6 -23.48 2.28 1.17
C LEU A 6 -22.61 3.52 1.39
N ASP A 7 -21.37 3.28 1.79
CA ASP A 7 -20.32 4.29 1.78
C ASP A 7 -19.45 4.11 0.53
N ILE A 8 -19.19 5.21 -0.18
CA ILE A 8 -18.38 5.22 -1.40
C ILE A 8 -17.20 6.15 -1.14
N GLN A 9 -16.00 5.58 -1.19
CA GLN A 9 -14.74 6.32 -1.04
C GLN A 9 -14.03 6.42 -2.39
N ALA A 10 -13.50 7.60 -2.67
CA ALA A 10 -12.67 7.89 -3.84
C ALA A 10 -11.52 8.81 -3.42
N TYR A 11 -10.38 8.68 -4.08
CA TYR A 11 -9.20 9.50 -3.80
C TYR A 11 -8.47 9.82 -5.11
N ASP A 12 -8.54 11.09 -5.50
CA ASP A 12 -7.93 11.62 -6.73
C ASP A 12 -6.64 12.42 -6.44
N GLY A 13 -6.14 12.37 -5.20
CA GLY A 13 -4.91 13.05 -4.78
C GLY A 13 -3.64 12.26 -5.11
N GLU A 14 -2.48 12.87 -4.90
CA GLU A 14 -1.19 12.19 -5.05
C GLU A 14 -0.90 11.30 -3.84
N GLY A 15 -0.50 10.05 -4.07
CA GLY A 15 -0.10 9.13 -3.02
C GLY A 15 -1.20 8.53 -2.18
N ILE A 16 -0.96 8.47 -0.86
CA ILE A 16 -1.80 7.72 0.07
C ILE A 16 -2.93 8.60 0.58
N GLY A 17 -4.16 8.13 0.45
CA GLY A 17 -5.36 8.79 0.99
C GLY A 17 -6.58 7.87 1.03
N GLY A 18 -7.78 8.46 1.04
CA GLY A 18 -9.03 7.71 1.02
C GLY A 18 -9.22 6.74 2.20
N ALA A 19 -8.65 7.07 3.36
CA ALA A 19 -8.62 6.19 4.51
C ALA A 19 -10.04 5.84 4.99
N THR A 20 -10.31 4.55 5.12
CA THR A 20 -11.52 4.04 5.78
C THR A 20 -11.16 2.84 6.65
N ALA A 21 -12.08 2.43 7.52
CA ALA A 21 -11.88 1.30 8.41
C ALA A 21 -13.11 0.38 8.39
N TYR A 22 -12.86 -0.92 8.47
CA TYR A 22 -13.90 -1.92 8.57
C TYR A 22 -13.44 -3.08 9.45
N GLY A 23 -14.15 -3.31 10.57
CA GLY A 23 -13.68 -4.21 11.62
C GLY A 23 -12.30 -3.77 12.13
N ASP A 24 -11.35 -4.70 12.16
CA ASP A 24 -9.97 -4.45 12.60
C ASP A 24 -9.03 -4.01 11.45
N TRP A 25 -9.57 -3.78 10.25
CA TRP A 25 -8.78 -3.42 9.07
C TRP A 25 -8.84 -1.91 8.78
N GLN A 26 -7.67 -1.35 8.48
CA GLN A 26 -7.56 -0.04 7.83
C GLN A 26 -7.38 -0.25 6.33
N VAL A 27 -8.10 0.53 5.52
CA VAL A 27 -8.01 0.52 4.07
C VAL A 27 -7.55 1.89 3.59
N LEU A 28 -6.58 1.90 2.68
CA LEU A 28 -6.00 3.10 2.08
C LEU A 28 -6.00 2.97 0.56
N LEU A 29 -6.16 4.08 -0.13
CA LEU A 29 -5.95 4.20 -1.58
C LEU A 29 -4.57 4.79 -1.82
N LEU A 30 -3.77 4.12 -2.65
CA LEU A 30 -2.42 4.56 -3.05
C LEU A 30 -2.42 4.87 -4.55
N ASN A 31 -2.35 6.15 -4.87
CA ASN A 31 -2.04 6.64 -6.20
C ASN A 31 -0.52 6.77 -6.40
N TYR A 32 -0.10 7.04 -7.63
CA TYR A 32 1.31 7.23 -7.96
C TYR A 32 1.99 8.27 -7.06
N LEU A 33 3.23 7.98 -6.66
CA LEU A 33 4.13 8.87 -5.92
C LEU A 33 5.51 8.83 -6.57
N PRO A 34 6.16 9.97 -6.85
CA PRO A 34 7.48 10.01 -7.48
C PRO A 34 8.55 9.18 -6.75
N ARG A 35 8.52 9.12 -5.42
CA ARG A 35 9.46 8.33 -4.61
C ARG A 35 9.27 6.81 -4.74
N LEU A 36 8.18 6.37 -5.35
CA LEU A 36 7.90 4.95 -5.62
C LEU A 36 8.26 4.57 -7.07
N ALA A 37 8.80 5.50 -7.86
CA ALA A 37 9.39 5.16 -9.15
C ALA A 37 10.58 4.19 -8.93
N PRO A 38 10.77 3.17 -9.80
CA PRO A 38 11.77 2.13 -9.58
C PRO A 38 13.21 2.62 -9.34
N ASP A 39 13.58 3.74 -9.95
CA ASP A 39 14.89 4.39 -9.82
C ASP A 39 15.00 5.35 -8.61
N GLN A 40 13.90 5.58 -7.90
CA GLN A 40 13.81 6.50 -6.76
C GLN A 40 13.56 5.79 -5.42
N ILE A 41 13.32 4.47 -5.42
CA ILE A 41 13.13 3.69 -4.19
C ILE A 41 14.47 3.55 -3.46
N SER A 42 14.56 4.14 -2.27
CA SER A 42 15.76 4.11 -1.41
C SER A 42 15.63 3.17 -0.21
N ASP A 43 14.41 2.86 0.22
CA ASP A 43 14.13 2.20 1.50
C ASP A 43 13.01 1.16 1.35
N MET A 44 13.05 0.13 2.19
CA MET A 44 12.00 -0.88 2.33
C MET A 44 11.35 -0.79 3.71
N GLN A 45 10.07 -1.16 3.79
CA GLN A 45 9.31 -1.18 5.03
C GLN A 45 8.99 -2.61 5.45
N ARG A 46 8.94 -2.85 6.77
CA ARG A 46 8.54 -4.12 7.37
C ARG A 46 7.58 -3.87 8.52
N HIS A 47 6.41 -4.49 8.45
CA HIS A 47 5.43 -4.52 9.55
C HIS A 47 5.58 -5.83 10.32
N THR A 48 5.75 -5.74 11.65
CA THR A 48 5.95 -6.92 12.51
C THR A 48 4.70 -7.30 13.31
N GLN A 49 3.63 -6.53 13.18
CA GLN A 49 2.40 -6.69 13.96
C GLN A 49 1.14 -6.83 13.10
N THR A 50 1.24 -6.57 11.80
CA THR A 50 0.11 -6.54 10.88
C THR A 50 0.53 -7.15 9.56
N ASP A 51 -0.39 -7.89 8.96
CA ASP A 51 -0.32 -8.25 7.55
C ASP A 51 -0.82 -7.06 6.70
N GLU A 52 -0.40 -6.99 5.44
CA GLU A 52 -0.85 -5.98 4.48
C GLU A 52 -1.22 -6.63 3.15
N ILE A 53 -2.31 -6.17 2.54
CA ILE A 53 -2.85 -6.70 1.29
C ILE A 53 -2.86 -5.57 0.26
N PHE A 54 -2.27 -5.82 -0.91
CA PHE A 54 -2.28 -4.89 -2.04
C PHE A 54 -3.26 -5.37 -3.11
N LEU A 55 -4.13 -4.47 -3.57
CA LEU A 55 -5.10 -4.71 -4.65
C LEU A 55 -4.85 -3.71 -5.79
N LEU A 56 -4.42 -4.19 -6.95
CA LEU A 56 -4.24 -3.34 -8.12
C LEU A 56 -5.60 -3.07 -8.79
N LEU A 57 -6.07 -1.83 -8.72
CA LEU A 57 -7.36 -1.44 -9.32
C LEU A 57 -7.21 -0.99 -10.77
N THR A 58 -6.14 -0.25 -11.10
CA THR A 58 -5.89 0.30 -12.45
C THR A 58 -4.38 0.42 -12.71
N GLY A 59 -3.98 0.34 -13.98
CA GLY A 59 -2.59 0.53 -14.39
C GLY A 59 -1.70 -0.70 -14.15
N HIS A 60 -0.46 -0.45 -13.75
CA HIS A 60 0.54 -1.48 -13.48
C HIS A 60 1.27 -1.14 -12.18
N ALA A 61 1.63 -2.17 -11.42
CA ALA A 61 2.44 -2.06 -10.23
C ALA A 61 3.44 -3.22 -10.20
N ILE A 62 4.55 -3.01 -9.50
CA ILE A 62 5.52 -4.05 -9.15
C ILE A 62 5.59 -4.08 -7.64
N LEU A 63 5.35 -5.23 -7.03
CA LEU A 63 5.54 -5.41 -5.60
C LEU A 63 6.94 -5.93 -5.32
N PHE A 64 7.77 -5.11 -4.66
CA PHE A 64 9.07 -5.52 -4.18
C PHE A 64 8.97 -6.13 -2.79
N THR A 65 9.48 -7.35 -2.60
CA THR A 65 9.57 -7.99 -1.29
C THR A 65 10.99 -8.49 -1.05
N ALA A 66 11.43 -8.50 0.21
CA ALA A 66 12.78 -8.92 0.56
C ALA A 66 12.81 -9.79 1.81
N GLU A 67 13.77 -10.70 1.85
CA GLU A 67 14.17 -11.41 3.06
C GLU A 67 15.18 -10.57 3.86
N GLY A 68 15.16 -10.71 5.19
CA GLY A 68 16.14 -10.08 6.07
C GLY A 68 15.53 -9.64 7.40
N ASP A 69 16.34 -9.67 8.46
CA ASP A 69 15.92 -9.25 9.80
C ASP A 69 16.41 -7.85 10.17
N SER A 70 17.72 -7.71 10.38
CA SER A 70 18.36 -6.50 10.91
C SER A 70 19.48 -5.96 10.02
N ALA A 71 19.76 -6.63 8.89
CA ALA A 71 20.68 -6.19 7.86
C ALA A 71 20.14 -6.62 6.47
N PRO A 72 20.51 -5.92 5.38
CA PRO A 72 20.13 -6.31 4.03
C PRO A 72 20.97 -7.52 3.58
N CYS A 73 20.67 -8.69 4.13
CA CYS A 73 21.38 -9.94 3.84
C CYS A 73 20.51 -11.01 3.16
N GLY A 74 19.39 -10.64 2.55
CA GLY A 74 18.46 -11.57 1.91
C GLY A 74 18.21 -11.32 0.42
N ARG A 75 17.29 -12.12 -0.14
CA ARG A 75 16.89 -12.05 -1.54
C ARG A 75 15.79 -11.00 -1.77
N LEU A 76 15.88 -10.28 -2.88
CA LEU A 76 14.84 -9.38 -3.38
C LEU A 76 13.99 -10.10 -4.45
N TYR A 77 12.68 -9.92 -4.37
CA TYR A 77 11.68 -10.41 -5.30
C TYR A 77 10.87 -9.26 -5.87
N ALA A 78 10.39 -9.41 -7.10
CA ALA A 78 9.51 -8.47 -7.78
C ALA A 78 8.42 -9.26 -8.50
N THR A 79 7.15 -8.90 -8.28
CA THR A 79 5.97 -9.54 -8.90
C THR A 79 5.08 -8.52 -9.57
#